data_AF-A0A925KXP4-F1
#
_entry.id   AF-A0A925KXP4-F1
#
_cell.length_a   1.000
_cell.length_b   1.000
_cell.length_c   1.000
_cell.angle_alpha   90.00
_cell.angle_beta   90.00
_cell.angle_gamma   90.00
#
_symmetry.space_group_name_H-M   'P 1'
#
loop_
_entity.id
_entity.type
_entity.pdbx_description
1 polymer ?
#
loop_
_entity_poly.entity_id
_entity_poly.type
_entity_poly.pdbx_seq_one_letter_code
_entity_poly.pdbx_strand_id
1 'polypeptide(L)' 'MHNRFDEGCRWQTDAGAATHMDSLQVILNCASIQSCGDCVTCSEKALELFLKVARGSVALSMAPSA' A
#
# COMPACT_ATOMS: atom_id res chain seq x y z
N MET A 1 -20.97 -18.01 9.74
CA MET A 1 -19.95 -17.33 8.91
C MET A 1 -19.67 -15.98 9.56
N HIS A 2 -18.52 -15.81 10.21
CA HIS A 2 -18.15 -14.51 10.79
C HIS A 2 -17.71 -13.59 9.66
N ASN A 3 -18.55 -12.59 9.36
CA ASN A 3 -18.23 -11.51 8.43
C ASN A 3 -17.11 -10.66 9.06
N ARG A 4 -15.84 -10.95 8.74
CA ARG A 4 -14.66 -10.12 9.10
C ARG A 4 -14.60 -8.78 8.35
N PHE A 5 -15.74 -8.21 8.02
CA PHE A 5 -15.83 -6.95 7.27
C PHE A 5 -15.77 -5.71 8.18
N ASP A 6 -15.70 -5.90 9.50
CA ASP A 6 -15.67 -4.82 10.51
C ASP A 6 -14.27 -4.61 11.13
N GLU A 7 -13.33 -5.53 10.85
CA GLU A 7 -11.94 -5.37 11.24
C GLU A 7 -11.24 -4.57 10.13
N GLY A 8 -11.07 -3.27 10.34
CA GLY A 8 -10.44 -2.35 9.38
C GLY A 8 -9.13 -2.90 8.79
N CYS A 9 -8.73 -2.38 7.63
CA CYS A 9 -7.61 -2.96 6.88
C CYS A 9 -6.32 -3.00 7.70
N ARG A 10 -5.58 -4.12 7.62
CA ARG A 10 -4.38 -4.38 8.44
C ARG A 10 -3.28 -3.33 8.28
N TRP A 11 -3.24 -2.64 7.15
CA TRP A 11 -2.31 -1.53 6.92
C TRP A 11 -2.73 -0.23 7.63
N GLN A 12 -3.96 -0.12 8.14
CA GLN A 12 -4.43 1.01 8.94
C GLN A 12 -4.04 0.86 10.42
N THR A 13 -3.86 -0.36 10.91
CA THR A 13 -3.44 -0.62 12.30
C THR A 13 -1.97 -0.31 12.53
N ASP A 14 -1.16 -0.27 11.48
CA ASP A 14 0.26 0.05 11.55
C ASP A 14 0.55 1.26 10.66
N ALA A 15 0.83 2.41 11.27
CA ALA A 15 1.07 3.66 10.56
C ALA A 15 2.31 3.61 9.65
N GLY A 16 3.27 2.71 9.92
CA GLY A 16 4.42 2.45 9.06
C GLY A 16 4.05 1.60 7.84
N ALA A 17 3.07 0.72 7.97
CA ALA A 17 2.65 -0.14 6.87
C ALA A 17 2.04 0.63 5.70
N ALA A 18 1.50 1.82 5.95
CA ALA A 18 0.95 2.70 4.91
C ALA A 18 2.02 3.52 4.17
N THR A 19 3.29 3.49 4.60
CA THR A 19 4.38 4.34 4.09
C THR A 19 5.58 3.57 3.55
N HIS A 20 5.79 2.32 3.96
CA HIS A 20 6.93 1.50 3.54
C HIS A 20 6.59 0.54 2.39
N MET A 21 7.49 0.42 1.40
CA MET A 21 7.35 -0.54 0.29
C MET A 21 7.27 -1.98 0.77
N ASP A 22 7.94 -2.33 1.86
CA ASP A 22 7.86 -3.66 2.49
C ASP A 22 6.44 -4.04 2.89
N SER A 23 5.57 -3.04 3.09
CA SER A 23 4.17 -3.24 3.47
C SER A 23 3.19 -3.19 2.30
N LEU A 24 3.67 -2.92 1.09
CA LEU A 24 2.89 -2.99 -0.13
C LEU A 24 2.27 -4.38 -0.34
N GLN A 25 3.02 -5.44 -0.03
CA GLN A 25 2.52 -6.81 -0.11
C GLN A 25 1.32 -7.04 0.81
N VAL A 26 1.31 -6.41 2.00
CA VAL A 26 0.19 -6.48 2.95
C VAL A 26 -1.05 -5.79 2.39
N ILE A 27 -0.87 -4.62 1.77
CA ILE A 27 -1.97 -3.86 1.16
C ILE A 27 -2.55 -4.59 -0.05
N LEU A 28 -1.70 -5.14 -0.93
CA LEU A 28 -2.13 -5.93 -2.08
C LEU A 28 -2.84 -7.23 -1.67
N ASN A 29 -2.38 -7.87 -0.59
CA ASN A 29 -3.07 -9.02 -0.02
C ASN A 29 -4.46 -8.64 0.52
N CYS A 30 -4.62 -7.45 1.10
CA CYS A 30 -5.93 -6.93 1.49
C CYS A 30 -6.84 -6.62 0.29
N ALA A 31 -6.28 -6.13 -0.81
CA ALA A 31 -7.01 -5.85 -2.04
C ALA A 31 -7.52 -7.12 -2.76
N SER A 32 -6.80 -8.24 -2.62
CA SER A 32 -7.03 -9.46 -3.41
C SER A 32 -7.76 -10.59 -2.64
N ILE A 33 -7.28 -10.97 -1.45
CA ILE A 33 -7.69 -12.22 -0.77
C ILE A 33 -8.18 -11.99 0.67
N GLN A 34 -7.54 -11.09 1.43
CA GLN A 34 -7.86 -10.86 2.84
C GLN A 34 -8.74 -9.62 3.02
N SER A 35 -10.05 -9.88 2.98
CA SER A 35 -11.10 -8.87 2.99
C SER A 35 -11.15 -8.09 4.31
N CYS A 36 -10.69 -6.83 4.28
CA CYS A 36 -11.16 -5.79 5.19
C CYS A 36 -12.43 -5.10 4.67
N GLY A 37 -13.10 -5.67 3.67
CA GLY A 37 -14.27 -5.10 3.00
C GLY A 37 -13.99 -3.98 2.01
N ASP A 38 -12.78 -3.42 2.01
CA ASP A 38 -12.46 -2.20 1.29
C ASP A 38 -11.35 -2.41 0.22
N CYS A 39 -11.64 -3.29 -0.75
CA CYS A 39 -10.67 -3.68 -1.78
C CYS A 39 -10.25 -2.51 -2.69
N VAL A 40 -11.17 -1.59 -2.98
CA VAL A 40 -10.89 -0.36 -3.76
C VAL A 40 -9.91 0.53 -2.98
N THR A 41 -10.23 0.83 -1.72
CA THR A 41 -9.37 1.63 -0.84
C THR A 41 -7.98 1.03 -0.69
N CYS A 42 -7.87 -0.30 -0.56
CA CYS A 42 -6.57 -0.98 -0.55
C CYS A 42 -5.80 -0.82 -1.87
N SER A 43 -6.50 -0.94 -3.00
CA SER A 43 -5.90 -0.81 -4.33
C SER A 43 -5.38 0.61 -4.59
N GLU A 44 -6.17 1.63 -4.21
CA GLU A 44 -5.77 3.04 -4.28
C GLU A 44 -4.54 3.32 -3.42
N LYS A 45 -4.50 2.75 -2.20
CA LYS A 45 -3.36 2.95 -1.31
C LYS A 45 -2.08 2.30 -1.84
N ALA A 46 -2.19 1.09 -2.40
CA ALA A 46 -1.07 0.42 -3.05
C ALA A 46 -0.53 1.26 -4.22
N LEU A 47 -1.43 1.81 -5.04
CA LEU A 47 -1.05 2.67 -6.16
C LEU A 47 -0.35 3.96 -5.69
N GLU A 48 -0.84 4.61 -4.62
CA GLU A 48 -0.21 5.79 -4.04
C GLU A 48 1.25 5.51 -3.60
N LEU A 49 1.48 4.38 -2.95
CA LEU A 49 2.81 3.93 -2.53
C LEU A 49 3.74 3.67 -3.71
N PHE A 50 3.26 2.94 -4.72
CA PHE A 50 4.00 2.70 -5.95
C PHE A 50 4.40 4.00 -6.64
N LEU A 51 3.48 4.96 -6.76
CA LEU A 51 3.74 6.25 -7.39
C LEU A 51 4.74 7.10 -6.59
N LYS A 52 4.67 7.08 -5.25
CA LYS A 52 5.65 7.75 -4.38
C LYS A 52 7.06 7.22 -4.62
N VAL A 53 7.21 5.89 -4.67
CA VAL A 53 8.51 5.25 -4.90
C VAL A 53 8.99 5.52 -6.31
N ALA A 54 8.17 5.30 -7.32
CA ALA A 54 8.54 5.55 -8.72
C ALA A 54 9.01 6.99 -8.93
N ARG A 55 8.34 7.98 -8.31
CA ARG A 55 8.76 9.39 -8.35
C ARG A 55 10.09 9.65 -7.63
N GLY A 56 10.31 9.00 -6.48
CA GLY A 56 11.59 9.07 -5.77
C GLY A 56 12.74 8.41 -6.55
N SER A 57 12.48 7.28 -7.21
CA SER A 57 13.43 6.58 -8.06
C SER A 57 13.78 7.37 -9.33
N VAL A 58 12.79 8.03 -9.94
CA VAL A 58 13.02 8.95 -11.07
C VAL A 58 13.90 10.13 -10.66
N ALA A 59 13.68 10.71 -9.47
CA ALA A 59 14.52 11.80 -8.98
C ALA A 59 15.99 11.39 -8.78
N LEU A 60 16.27 10.15 -8.36
CA LEU A 60 17.63 9.62 -8.24
C LEU A 60 18.28 9.34 -9.60
N SER A 61 17.47 8.99 -10.61
CA SER A 61 17.92 8.66 -11.97
C SER A 61 18.23 9.90 -12.82
N MET A 62 17.76 11.09 -12.41
CA MET A 62 17.94 12.37 -13.11
C MET A 62 18.99 13.27 -12.46
N ALA A 63 19.70 12.81 -11.44
CA ALA A 63 20.82 13.56 -10.88
C ALA A 63 21.94 13.67 -11.95
N PRO A 64 22.28 14.88 -12.42
CA PRO A 64 23.38 15.04 -13.37
C PRO A 64 24.66 14.58 -12.69
N SER A 65 25.41 13.68 -13.34
CA SER A 65 26.77 13.36 -12.95
C SER A 65 27.58 14.66 -12.95
N ALA A 66 28.00 15.09 -11.76
CA ALA A 66 28.91 16.20 -11.59
C ALA A 66 30.28 15.87 -12.19
#